data_AF-K2GEI5-F1
#
_entry.id   AF-K2GEI5-F1
#
_cell.length_a   1.000
_cell.length_b   1.000
_cell.length_c   1.000
_cell.angle_alpha   90.00
_cell.angle_beta   90.00
_cell.angle_gamma   90.00
#
_symmetry.space_group_name_H-M   'P 1'
#
loop_
_entity.id
_entity.type
_entity.pdbx_description
1 polymer ?
#
loop_
_entity_poly.entity_id
_entity_poly.type
_entity_poly.pdbx_seq_one_letter_code
_entity_poly.pdbx_strand_id
1 'polypeptide(L)'
;MWISLTFAALAIVAYRHFLTKPRERKFYYFVHQDLLAKWVHRGDLKEMRKLKVTSGVLGLPLEFKIGFTFLGGYLFYGNVSSKTESAIVETFLGPGACEFLFATNTPRQCTVELLPKDDPRKPDARFPPHWWQKLWEKSSAISKK
;
A
#
# COMPACT_ATOMS: atom_id res chain seq x y z
N MET A 1 -28.47 34.36 -1.79
CA MET A 1 -28.10 33.12 -1.07
C MET A 1 -27.66 31.95 -1.99
N TRP A 2 -28.01 31.94 -3.28
CA TRP A 2 -27.66 30.85 -4.21
C TRP A 2 -26.21 30.86 -4.71
N ILE A 3 -25.63 32.04 -4.89
CA ILE A 3 -24.25 32.21 -5.40
C ILE A 3 -23.24 31.51 -4.48
N SER A 4 -23.44 31.57 -3.16
CA SER A 4 -22.57 30.98 -2.14
C SER A 4 -22.53 29.44 -2.21
N LEU A 5 -23.66 28.80 -2.53
CA LEU A 5 -23.79 27.34 -2.65
C LEU A 5 -23.07 26.82 -3.90
N THR A 6 -23.18 27.53 -5.02
CA THR A 6 -22.48 27.17 -6.27
C THR A 6 -20.96 27.27 -6.13
N PHE A 7 -20.45 28.30 -5.45
CA PHE A 7 -19.01 28.43 -5.19
C PHE A 7 -18.48 27.34 -4.26
N ALA A 8 -19.24 26.97 -3.22
CA ALA A 8 -18.86 25.87 -2.33
C ALA A 8 -18.80 24.52 -3.09
N ALA A 9 -19.78 24.24 -3.95
CA ALA A 9 -19.80 23.03 -4.76
C ALA A 9 -18.62 22.98 -5.75
N LEU A 10 -18.32 24.10 -6.43
CA LEU A 10 -17.17 24.22 -7.33
C LEU A 10 -15.84 24.05 -6.59
N ALA A 11 -15.69 24.61 -5.39
CA ALA A 11 -14.50 24.45 -4.56
C ALA A 11 -14.31 22.98 -4.14
N ILE A 12 -15.37 22.26 -3.78
CA ILE A 12 -15.32 20.83 -3.43
C ILE A 12 -14.90 19.98 -4.65
N VAL A 13 -15.45 20.26 -5.83
CA VAL A 13 -15.08 19.55 -7.07
C VAL A 13 -13.64 19.86 -7.48
N ALA A 14 -13.21 21.12 -7.42
CA ALA A 14 -11.84 21.53 -7.70
C ALA A 14 -10.85 20.92 -6.70
N TYR A 15 -11.21 20.87 -5.41
CA TYR A 15 -10.40 20.24 -4.37
C TYR A 15 -10.30 18.73 -4.57
N ARG A 16 -11.41 18.05 -4.88
CA ARG A 16 -11.39 16.62 -5.25
C ARG A 16 -10.53 16.36 -6.48
N HIS A 17 -10.63 17.20 -7.48
CA HIS A 17 -9.87 17.08 -8.72
C HIS A 17 -8.37 17.39 -8.52
N PHE A 18 -8.02 18.34 -7.64
CA PHE A 18 -6.64 18.64 -7.26
C PHE A 18 -6.01 17.53 -6.42
N LEU A 19 -6.76 16.92 -5.50
CA LEU A 19 -6.28 15.80 -4.68
C LEU A 19 -6.06 14.51 -5.47
N THR A 20 -6.84 14.28 -6.54
CA THR A 20 -6.79 13.05 -7.34
C THR A 20 -5.69 13.08 -8.42
N LYS A 21 -5.43 14.21 -9.07
CA LYS A 21 -4.57 14.25 -10.28
C LYS A 21 -3.05 13.99 -10.11
N PRO A 22 -2.35 14.45 -9.05
CA PRO A 22 -0.88 14.33 -9.02
C PRO A 22 -0.34 13.11 -8.26
N ARG A 23 -1.15 12.43 -7.43
CA ARG A 23 -0.67 11.27 -6.64
C ARG A 23 -0.75 9.95 -7.40
N GLU A 24 -1.79 9.75 -8.21
CA GLU A 24 -1.93 8.53 -9.01
C GLU A 24 -0.90 8.48 -10.14
N ARG A 25 -0.58 9.62 -10.75
CA ARG A 25 0.34 9.67 -11.90
C ARG A 25 1.78 9.29 -11.56
N LYS A 26 2.28 9.54 -10.35
CA LYS A 26 3.72 9.37 -10.06
C LYS A 26 4.20 7.91 -10.02
N PHE A 27 3.33 6.91 -9.92
CA PHE A 27 3.74 5.50 -10.02
C PHE A 27 3.59 4.95 -11.43
N TYR A 28 2.50 5.32 -12.11
CA TYR A 28 2.27 4.97 -13.51
C TYR A 28 3.37 5.47 -14.45
N TYR A 29 4.02 6.60 -14.16
CA TYR A 29 5.09 7.13 -15.03
C TYR A 29 6.43 6.40 -14.92
N PHE A 30 6.67 5.59 -13.87
CA PHE A 30 8.00 5.00 -13.63
C PHE A 30 8.05 3.48 -13.70
N VAL A 31 6.92 2.78 -13.83
CA VAL A 31 6.91 1.31 -13.91
C VAL A 31 5.99 0.86 -15.03
N HIS A 32 6.61 0.30 -16.06
CA HIS A 32 5.97 -0.51 -17.10
C HIS A 32 5.08 -1.57 -16.42
N GLN A 33 3.78 -1.65 -16.78
CA GLN A 33 2.81 -2.51 -16.06
C GLN A 33 3.22 -3.99 -16.04
N ASP A 34 3.97 -4.42 -17.05
CA ASP A 34 4.60 -5.72 -17.21
C ASP A 34 5.69 -6.04 -16.17
N LEU A 35 6.14 -5.04 -15.40
CA LEU A 35 7.11 -5.16 -14.29
C LEU A 35 6.45 -5.16 -12.90
N LEU A 36 5.11 -5.20 -12.83
CA LEU A 36 4.38 -5.16 -11.56
C LEU A 36 3.94 -6.56 -11.13
N ALA A 37 4.40 -6.99 -9.97
CA ALA A 37 3.80 -8.10 -9.23
C ALA A 37 2.66 -7.55 -8.36
N LYS A 38 1.47 -8.10 -8.53
CA LYS A 38 0.27 -7.71 -7.78
C LYS A 38 -0.07 -8.75 -6.74
N TRP A 39 -0.24 -8.30 -5.49
CA TRP A 39 -0.80 -9.12 -4.42
C TRP A 39 -2.02 -8.43 -3.83
N VAL A 40 -3.08 -9.19 -3.58
CA VAL A 40 -4.33 -8.66 -3.04
C VAL A 40 -4.63 -9.33 -1.71
N HIS A 41 -4.64 -8.55 -0.64
CA HIS A 41 -5.21 -9.00 0.63
C HIS A 41 -6.72 -8.82 0.55
N ARG A 42 -7.48 -9.89 0.78
CA ARG A 42 -8.93 -9.83 1.00
C ARG A 42 -9.19 -10.35 2.40
N GLY A 43 -9.40 -9.44 3.35
CA GLY A 43 -9.61 -9.82 4.74
C GLY A 43 -10.04 -8.66 5.62
N ASP A 44 -10.32 -8.98 6.88
CA ASP A 44 -10.72 -8.02 7.93
C ASP A 44 -9.64 -7.83 8.99
N LEU A 45 -8.39 -8.16 8.65
CA LEU A 45 -7.26 -7.80 9.49
C LEU A 45 -7.21 -6.27 9.53
N LYS A 46 -7.32 -5.70 10.73
CA LYS A 46 -7.26 -4.25 11.01
C LYS A 46 -6.04 -3.95 11.87
N GLU A 47 -4.89 -4.41 11.42
CA GLU A 47 -3.65 -4.38 12.19
C GLU A 47 -2.42 -4.31 11.28
N MET A 48 -1.30 -3.89 11.87
CA MET A 48 0.01 -3.98 11.24
C MET A 48 0.42 -5.43 11.06
N ARG A 49 0.85 -5.80 9.86
CA ARG A 49 1.38 -7.13 9.52
C ARG A 49 2.64 -7.02 8.70
N LYS A 50 3.46 -8.06 8.79
CA LYS A 50 4.66 -8.22 7.98
C LYS A 50 4.33 -9.06 6.76
N LEU A 51 4.70 -8.56 5.59
CA LEU A 51 4.65 -9.25 4.32
C LEU A 51 6.07 -9.61 3.92
N LYS A 52 6.34 -10.88 3.65
CA LYS A 52 7.58 -11.31 3.01
C LYS A 52 7.37 -11.29 1.51
N VAL A 53 8.14 -10.47 0.82
CA VAL A 53 8.14 -10.35 -0.63
C VAL A 53 9.42 -11.01 -1.13
N THR A 54 9.32 -12.08 -1.89
CA THR A 54 10.47 -12.83 -2.40
C THR A 54 10.55 -12.66 -3.91
N SER A 55 11.75 -12.35 -4.42
CA SER A 55 12.04 -12.48 -5.84
C SER A 55 12.40 -13.92 -6.13
N GLY A 56 11.85 -14.52 -7.18
CA GLY A 56 12.25 -15.88 -7.57
C GLY A 56 13.60 -15.95 -8.29
N VAL A 57 14.46 -14.94 -8.16
CA VAL A 57 15.86 -14.98 -8.62
C VAL A 57 16.79 -15.04 -7.41
N LEU A 58 17.46 -16.18 -7.24
CA LEU A 58 18.45 -16.44 -6.19
C LEU A 58 19.71 -15.56 -6.37
N GLY A 59 20.20 -14.97 -5.27
CA GLY A 59 21.55 -14.40 -5.20
C GLY A 59 21.74 -12.95 -5.66
N LEU A 60 20.68 -12.20 -5.92
CA LEU A 60 20.77 -10.77 -6.29
C LEU A 60 20.13 -9.88 -5.22
N PRO A 61 20.76 -8.74 -4.85
CA PRO A 61 20.11 -7.73 -4.03
C PRO A 61 18.90 -7.15 -4.78
N LEU A 62 17.81 -6.91 -4.05
CA LEU A 62 16.55 -6.51 -4.63
C LEU A 62 16.19 -5.09 -4.23
N GLU A 63 15.66 -4.34 -5.19
CA GLU A 63 14.99 -3.07 -4.94
C GLU A 63 13.54 -3.21 -5.43
N PHE A 64 12.59 -3.10 -4.50
CA PHE A 64 11.16 -3.10 -4.77
C PHE A 64 10.64 -1.68 -4.64
N LYS A 65 9.80 -1.24 -5.59
CA LYS A 65 8.97 -0.05 -5.40
C LYS A 65 7.56 -0.51 -5.04
N ILE A 66 7.07 -0.09 -3.88
CA ILE A 66 5.79 -0.56 -3.34
C ILE A 66 4.76 0.55 -3.47
N GLY A 67 3.65 0.25 -4.15
CA GLY A 67 2.48 1.10 -4.26
C GLY A 67 1.26 0.44 -3.61
N PHE A 68 0.49 1.18 -2.82
CA PHE A 68 -0.74 0.69 -2.17
C PHE A 68 -1.96 1.32 -2.82
N THR A 69 -2.86 0.54 -3.43
CA THR A 69 -4.05 1.09 -4.10
C THR A 69 -5.28 1.02 -3.20
N PHE A 70 -6.03 2.12 -3.11
CA PHE A 70 -7.30 2.23 -2.40
C PHE A 70 -8.26 3.18 -3.15
N LEU A 71 -9.50 2.74 -3.37
CA LEU A 71 -10.55 3.51 -4.05
C LEU A 71 -10.10 4.16 -5.37
N GLY A 72 -9.34 3.43 -6.20
CA GLY A 72 -8.90 3.87 -7.52
C GLY A 72 -7.58 4.63 -7.57
N GLY A 73 -6.96 4.93 -6.43
CA GLY A 73 -5.71 5.67 -6.37
C GLY A 73 -4.68 5.08 -5.40
N TYR A 74 -3.44 5.53 -5.50
CA TYR A 74 -2.37 5.06 -4.63
C TYR A 74 -2.21 5.93 -3.38
N LEU A 75 -2.13 5.28 -2.23
CA LEU A 75 -2.01 5.93 -0.93
C LEU A 75 -0.57 6.12 -0.47
N PHE A 76 0.30 5.17 -0.79
CA PHE A 76 1.69 5.18 -0.33
C PHE A 76 2.62 4.67 -1.43
N TYR A 77 3.81 5.28 -1.50
CA TYR A 77 4.91 4.87 -2.35
C TYR A 77 6.22 4.86 -1.57
N GLY A 78 6.99 3.79 -1.70
CA GLY A 78 8.32 3.73 -1.11
C GLY A 78 9.19 2.70 -1.80
N ASN A 79 10.50 2.89 -1.68
CA ASN A 79 11.48 1.93 -2.14
C ASN A 79 11.90 1.06 -0.95
N VAL A 80 11.97 -0.23 -1.17
CA VAL A 80 12.47 -1.20 -0.20
C VAL A 80 13.63 -1.91 -0.86
N SER A 81 14.82 -1.74 -0.30
CA SER A 81 15.99 -2.49 -0.74
C SER A 81 16.31 -3.56 0.29
N SER A 82 16.51 -4.79 -0.17
CA SER A 82 16.98 -5.90 0.65
C SER A 82 18.29 -6.43 0.08
N LYS A 83 19.23 -6.74 0.97
CA LYS A 83 20.48 -7.44 0.63
C LYS A 83 20.28 -8.93 0.37
N THR A 84 19.08 -9.44 0.60
CA THR A 84 18.70 -10.84 0.38
C THR A 84 17.66 -10.95 -0.73
N GLU A 85 17.33 -12.18 -1.10
CA GLU A 85 16.28 -12.49 -2.07
C GLU A 85 14.85 -12.16 -1.59
N SER A 86 14.71 -11.72 -0.34
CA SER A 86 13.41 -11.36 0.22
C SER A 86 13.46 -10.04 0.99
N ALA A 87 12.41 -9.25 0.85
CA ALA A 87 12.18 -8.06 1.65
C ALA A 87 11.01 -8.29 2.60
N ILE A 88 11.14 -7.84 3.85
CA ILE A 88 10.09 -7.87 4.84
C ILE A 88 9.50 -6.47 4.98
N VAL A 89 8.24 -6.34 4.60
CA VAL A 89 7.52 -5.07 4.58
C VAL A 89 6.48 -5.10 5.68
N GLU A 90 6.58 -4.20 6.64
CA GLU A 90 5.54 -4.03 7.66
C GLU A 90 4.56 -2.97 7.21
N THR A 91 3.28 -3.33 7.09
CA THR A 91 2.22 -2.44 6.61
C THR A 91 0.89 -2.74 7.29
N PHE A 92 -0.01 -1.76 7.29
CA PHE A 92 -1.36 -1.93 7.82
C PHE A 92 -2.22 -2.69 6.82
N LEU A 93 -2.73 -3.86 7.24
CA LEU A 93 -3.84 -4.50 6.53
C LEU A 93 -5.13 -3.92 7.11
N GLY A 94 -6.01 -3.49 6.21
CA GLY A 94 -7.33 -2.95 6.56
C GLY A 94 -8.46 -3.84 6.05
N PRO A 95 -9.71 -3.51 6.40
CA PRO A 95 -10.89 -4.24 5.95
C PRO A 95 -11.04 -4.12 4.43
N GLY A 96 -11.42 -5.23 3.80
CA GLY A 96 -11.70 -5.33 2.38
C GLY A 96 -10.48 -5.67 1.52
N ALA A 97 -10.59 -5.41 0.21
CA ALA A 97 -9.52 -5.70 -0.74
C ALA A 97 -8.45 -4.60 -0.70
N CYS A 98 -7.27 -4.92 -0.17
CA CYS A 98 -6.09 -4.06 -0.26
C CYS A 98 -5.17 -4.59 -1.36
N GLU A 99 -4.82 -3.74 -2.33
CA GLU A 99 -3.92 -4.13 -3.42
C GLU A 99 -2.52 -3.55 -3.17
N PHE A 100 -1.53 -4.45 -3.23
CA PHE A 100 -0.12 -4.14 -3.06
C PHE A 100 0.57 -4.44 -4.39
N LEU A 101 1.23 -3.41 -4.92
CA LEU A 101 1.94 -3.48 -6.19
C LEU A 101 3.44 -3.39 -5.92
N PHE A 102 4.18 -4.37 -6.41
CA PHE A 102 5.63 -4.47 -6.26
C PHE A 102 6.26 -4.36 -7.65
N ALA A 103 7.01 -3.29 -7.90
CA ALA A 103 7.82 -3.17 -9.10
C ALA A 103 9.06 -4.06 -8.97
N THR A 104 9.27 -4.96 -9.93
CA THR A 104 10.42 -5.86 -9.99
C THR A 104 10.73 -6.22 -11.43
N ASN A 105 11.98 -6.58 -11.71
CA ASN A 105 12.39 -7.08 -13.03
C ASN A 105 11.82 -8.48 -13.33
N THR A 106 11.36 -9.21 -12.31
CA THR A 106 10.85 -10.59 -12.43
C THR A 106 9.50 -10.80 -11.76
N PRO A 107 8.44 -10.09 -12.19
CA PRO A 107 7.16 -10.06 -11.48
C PRO A 107 6.43 -11.40 -11.45
N ARG A 108 6.59 -12.22 -12.49
CA ARG A 108 6.00 -13.58 -12.55
C ARG A 108 6.60 -14.55 -11.53
N GLN A 109 7.79 -14.24 -11.04
CA GLN A 109 8.51 -15.05 -10.07
C GLN A 109 8.43 -14.45 -8.67
N CYS A 110 7.76 -13.30 -8.50
CA CYS A 110 7.60 -12.66 -7.22
C CYS A 110 6.49 -13.34 -6.42
N THR A 111 6.82 -13.74 -5.19
CA THR A 111 5.85 -14.30 -4.25
C THR A 111 5.70 -13.38 -3.05
N VAL A 112 4.48 -13.30 -2.52
CA VAL A 112 4.16 -12.49 -1.34
C VAL A 112 3.47 -13.38 -0.31
N GLU A 113 4.06 -13.44 0.87
CA GLU A 113 3.60 -14.25 1.99
C GLU A 113 3.24 -13.34 3.17
N LEU A 114 2.07 -13.57 3.76
CA LEU A 114 1.67 -12.92 5.00
C LEU A 114 2.31 -13.65 6.18
N LEU A 115 3.18 -12.96 6.92
CA LEU A 115 3.87 -13.56 8.06
C LEU A 115 2.97 -13.66 9.31
N PRO A 116 3.28 -14.57 10.23
CA PRO A 116 2.71 -14.59 11.57
C PRO A 116 2.89 -13.24 12.28
N LYS A 117 1.97 -12.91 13.18
CA LYS A 117 1.98 -11.63 13.91
C LYS A 117 3.26 -11.46 14.74
N ASP A 118 3.67 -12.52 15.42
CA ASP A 118 4.82 -12.53 16.34
C ASP A 118 6.12 -12.95 15.66
N ASP A 119 6.19 -12.82 14.33
CA ASP A 119 7.40 -13.13 13.59
C ASP A 119 8.57 -12.25 14.08
N PRO A 120 9.70 -12.83 14.53
CA PRO A 120 10.78 -12.07 15.16
C PRO A 120 11.61 -11.26 14.15
N ARG A 121 11.45 -11.48 12.84
CA ARG A 121 12.27 -10.81 11.82
C ARG A 121 11.96 -9.33 11.77
N LYS A 122 13.02 -8.52 11.68
CA LYS A 122 12.92 -7.05 11.56
C LYS A 122 12.45 -6.70 10.14
N PRO A 123 11.51 -5.75 9.97
CA PRO A 123 11.13 -5.29 8.64
C PRO A 123 12.24 -4.44 8.01
N ASP A 124 12.47 -4.62 6.72
CA ASP A 124 13.33 -3.78 5.89
C ASP A 124 12.69 -2.41 5.64
N ALA A 125 11.35 -2.38 5.56
CA ALA A 125 10.59 -1.15 5.47
C ALA A 125 9.31 -1.21 6.29
N ARG A 126 8.94 -0.07 6.87
CA ARG A 126 7.73 0.10 7.66
C ARG A 126 6.89 1.22 7.07
N PHE A 127 5.65 0.88 6.73
CA PHE A 127 4.66 1.82 6.21
C PHE A 127 3.54 1.99 7.23
N PRO A 128 3.57 3.08 8.02
CA PRO A 128 2.61 3.28 9.10
C PRO A 128 1.19 3.48 8.55
N PRO A 129 0.16 3.19 9.36
CA PRO A 129 -1.22 3.40 8.95
C PRO A 129 -1.49 4.89 8.74
N HIS A 130 -2.28 5.20 7.71
CA HIS A 130 -2.82 6.54 7.50
C HIS A 130 -3.75 6.94 8.64
N TRP A 131 -3.95 8.26 8.80
CA TRP A 131 -4.77 8.82 9.87
C TRP A 131 -6.20 8.22 9.92
N TRP A 132 -6.80 7.89 8.77
CA TRP A 132 -8.12 7.27 8.69
C TRP A 132 -8.09 5.75 8.98
N GLN A 133 -6.98 5.05 8.71
CA GLN A 133 -6.81 3.65 9.09
C GLN A 133 -6.68 3.50 10.62
N LYS A 134 -6.06 4.49 11.29
CA LYS A 134 -6.00 4.58 12.75
C LYS A 134 -7.39 4.70 13.41
N LEU A 135 -8.40 5.19 12.68
CA LEU A 135 -9.77 5.22 13.20
C LEU A 135 -10.31 3.79 13.37
N TRP A 136 -9.91 2.87 12.50
CA TRP A 136 -10.33 1.46 12.55
C TRP A 136 -9.66 0.67 13.67
N GLU A 137 -8.42 1.00 14.05
CA GLU A 137 -7.77 0.43 15.23
C GLU A 137 -8.57 0.75 16.50
N LYS A 138 -9.02 2.01 16.64
CA LYS A 138 -9.82 2.44 17.80
C LYS A 138 -11.17 1.72 17.87
N SER A 139 -11.85 1.53 16.73
CA SER A 139 -13.15 0.83 16.70
C SER A 139 -13.03 -0.64 17.12
N SER A 140 -11.92 -1.30 16.74
CA SER A 140 -11.68 -2.71 17.03
C SER A 140 -11.33 -2.97 18.50
N ALA A 141 -10.73 -1.99 19.17
CA ALA A 141 -10.46 -2.03 20.61
C ALA A 141 -11.73 -1.85 21.46
N ILE A 142 -12.73 -1.11 20.95
CA ILE A 142 -14.00 -0.86 21.67
C ILE A 142 -14.93 -2.07 21.57
N SER A 143 -14.93 -2.80 20.46
CA SER A 143 -15.78 -3.99 20.27
C SER A 143 -15.38 -5.21 21.12
N LYS A 144 -14.26 -5.15 21.85
CA LYS A 144 -13.78 -6.24 22.73
C LYS A 144 -14.00 -5.96 24.22
N LYS A 145 -14.77 -4.93 24.57
CA LYS A 145 -15.26 -4.66 25.92
C LYS A 145 -16.76 -4.89 25.97
#